data_AF-W1PA45-F1
#
_entry.id   AF-W1PA45-F1
#
_cell.length_a   1.000
_cell.length_b   1.000
_cell.length_c   1.000
_cell.angle_alpha   90.00
_cell.angle_beta   90.00
_cell.angle_gamma   90.00
#
_symmetry.space_group_name_H-M   'P 1'
#
loop_
_entity.id
_entity.type
_entity.pdbx_description
1 polymer ?
#
loop_
_entity_poly.entity_id
_entity_poly.type
_entity_poly.pdbx_seq_one_letter_code
_entity_poly.pdbx_strand_id
1 'polypeptide(L)'
;MRCCMSRFQEEVMALPLPGIEAVLSSDELQVANEDAVYDFVLKWARVQYPRLEERREVLGTRLGRLIRFPNMSSRKLKKVLACNDFDHDLATKLVMDALFFKAETPHRQRALMAEESANRRFAERAYKYRPVKVVEFDSPHTQCIVFLDLKREECAALFPTGRVYSQAFHLGGQGFFLSAHCNMDQQSSFHCFGLFLGMQEKGSVSFAVDYEFAARSKPTAWEFVSKYKGNYTFTGGKAVGYRNLFQMPWTSFMAEDSHYFVNGVLHLRAELTIKPQALC
;
A
#
# COMPACT_ATOMS: atom_id res chain seq x y z
N MET A 1 -8.08 22.15 3.84
CA MET A 1 -8.37 21.48 5.13
C MET A 1 -7.90 20.04 5.01
N ARG A 2 -6.90 19.58 5.77
CA ARG A 2 -6.44 18.17 5.70
C ARG A 2 -7.38 17.30 6.55
N CYS A 3 -8.36 16.65 5.92
CA CYS A 3 -9.28 15.75 6.61
C CYS A 3 -8.62 14.38 6.80
N CYS A 4 -8.65 13.85 8.03
CA CYS A 4 -8.20 12.50 8.35
C CYS A 4 -9.41 11.64 8.72
N MET A 5 -9.84 10.77 7.79
CA MET A 5 -11.08 10.01 7.96
C MET A 5 -11.05 9.09 9.19
N SER A 6 -9.89 8.60 9.59
CA SER A 6 -9.76 7.75 10.77
C SER A 6 -9.84 8.52 12.09
N ARG A 7 -9.57 9.83 12.10
CA ARG A 7 -9.59 10.66 13.31
C ARG A 7 -10.97 11.28 13.56
N PHE A 8 -11.69 11.64 12.50
CA PHE A 8 -12.99 12.31 12.57
C PHE A 8 -14.13 11.41 12.11
N GLN A 9 -14.01 10.09 12.32
CA GLN A 9 -14.93 9.13 11.72
C GLN A 9 -16.39 9.39 12.14
N GLU A 10 -16.65 9.72 13.40
CA GLU A 10 -18.01 9.99 13.90
C GLU A 10 -18.62 11.26 13.29
N GLU A 11 -17.84 12.34 13.24
CA GLU A 11 -18.25 13.61 12.64
C GLU A 11 -18.53 13.45 11.15
N VAL A 12 -17.66 12.74 10.43
CA VAL A 12 -17.84 12.46 9.00
C VAL A 12 -19.06 11.55 8.80
N MET A 13 -19.30 10.59 9.69
CA MET A 13 -20.49 9.72 9.60
C MET A 13 -21.81 10.48 9.73
N ALA A 14 -21.81 11.61 10.44
CA ALA A 14 -22.97 12.48 10.61
C ALA A 14 -23.19 13.45 9.44
N LEU A 15 -22.26 13.55 8.49
CA LEU A 15 -22.40 14.48 7.37
C LEU A 15 -23.53 14.08 6.42
N PRO A 16 -24.27 15.06 5.86
CA PRO A 16 -25.21 14.81 4.78
C PRO A 16 -24.47 14.44 3.49
N LEU A 17 -25.19 13.88 2.53
CA LEU A 17 -24.63 13.40 1.26
C LEU A 17 -23.69 14.39 0.54
N PRO A 18 -24.00 15.69 0.38
CA PRO A 18 -23.07 16.63 -0.27
C PRO A 18 -21.75 16.81 0.51
N GLY A 19 -21.80 16.70 1.85
CA GLY A 19 -20.62 16.77 2.71
C GLY A 19 -19.71 15.55 2.49
N ILE A 20 -20.29 14.35 2.43
CA ILE A 20 -19.54 13.13 2.11
C ILE A 20 -18.92 13.19 0.72
N GLU A 21 -19.67 13.64 -0.27
CA GLU A 21 -19.13 13.77 -1.63
C GLU A 21 -17.93 14.73 -1.69
N ALA A 22 -18.02 15.86 -0.99
CA ALA A 22 -16.92 16.83 -0.92
C ALA A 22 -15.67 16.21 -0.27
N VAL A 23 -15.84 15.46 0.82
CA VAL A 23 -14.74 14.75 1.49
C VAL A 23 -14.12 13.71 0.54
N LEU A 24 -14.94 12.85 -0.07
CA LEU A 24 -14.47 11.80 -0.97
C LEU A 24 -13.92 12.33 -2.29
N SER A 25 -14.22 13.56 -2.70
CA SER A 25 -13.67 14.13 -3.94
C SER A 25 -12.21 14.61 -3.79
N SER A 26 -11.67 14.66 -2.57
CA SER A 26 -10.34 15.20 -2.27
C SER A 26 -9.20 14.17 -2.42
N ASP A 27 -8.15 14.53 -3.15
CA ASP A 27 -6.90 13.75 -3.24
C ASP A 27 -6.09 13.78 -1.94
N GLU A 28 -6.18 14.87 -1.19
CA GLU A 28 -5.45 15.10 0.07
C GLU A 28 -6.06 14.39 1.29
N LEU A 29 -7.13 13.62 1.05
CA LEU A 29 -7.85 12.88 2.07
C LEU A 29 -6.95 11.80 2.69
N GLN A 30 -6.64 11.94 3.98
CA GLN A 30 -5.74 11.03 4.67
C GLN A 30 -6.51 9.76 5.09
N VAL A 31 -6.27 8.68 4.37
CA VAL A 31 -6.93 7.37 4.56
C VAL A 31 -5.90 6.26 4.61
N ALA A 32 -6.25 5.13 5.22
CA ALA A 32 -5.35 3.97 5.28
C ALA A 32 -4.97 3.48 3.87
N ASN A 33 -5.99 3.21 3.06
CA ASN A 33 -5.96 2.75 1.67
C ASN A 33 -7.37 2.94 1.08
N GLU A 34 -7.54 2.71 -0.22
CA GLU A 34 -8.86 2.85 -0.85
C GLU A 34 -9.87 1.76 -0.41
N ASP A 35 -9.40 0.59 0.01
CA ASP A 35 -10.25 -0.45 0.60
C ASP A 35 -11.01 0.06 1.83
N ALA A 36 -10.36 0.87 2.67
CA ALA A 36 -10.98 1.50 3.84
C ALA A 36 -11.99 2.59 3.44
N VAL A 37 -11.77 3.29 2.32
CA VAL A 37 -12.74 4.25 1.77
C VAL A 37 -14.00 3.52 1.34
N TYR A 38 -13.87 2.40 0.61
CA TYR A 38 -15.00 1.57 0.21
C TYR A 38 -15.81 1.07 1.43
N ASP A 39 -15.13 0.51 2.44
CA ASP A 39 -15.79 0.01 3.65
C ASP A 39 -16.49 1.15 4.41
N PHE A 40 -15.88 2.32 4.48
CA PHE A 40 -16.48 3.51 5.08
C PHE A 40 -17.74 3.95 4.33
N VAL A 41 -17.68 4.04 3.00
CA VAL A 41 -18.81 4.47 2.16
C VAL A 41 -19.99 3.52 2.32
N LEU A 42 -19.74 2.21 2.32
CA LEU A 42 -20.79 1.22 2.58
C LEU A 42 -21.40 1.38 3.98
N LYS A 43 -20.56 1.55 5.01
CA LYS A 43 -21.03 1.77 6.38
C LYS A 43 -21.91 3.02 6.47
N TRP A 44 -21.45 4.13 5.90
CA TRP A 44 -22.21 5.39 5.87
C TRP A 44 -23.53 5.24 5.13
N ALA A 45 -23.53 4.64 3.93
CA ALA A 45 -24.72 4.49 3.12
C ALA A 45 -25.77 3.59 3.78
N ARG A 46 -25.35 2.54 4.50
CA ARG A 46 -26.27 1.68 5.28
C ARG A 46 -26.92 2.40 6.46
N VAL A 47 -26.22 3.35 7.08
CA VAL A 47 -26.75 4.15 8.20
C VAL A 47 -27.73 5.21 7.69
N GLN A 48 -27.38 5.93 6.63
CA GLN A 48 -28.20 7.02 6.11
C GLN A 48 -29.36 6.55 5.22
N TYR A 49 -29.20 5.42 4.54
CA TYR A 49 -30.20 4.83 3.66
C TYR A 49 -30.47 3.36 4.06
N PRO A 50 -31.37 3.11 5.04
CA PRO A 50 -31.69 1.76 5.49
C PRO A 50 -32.36 0.92 4.39
N ARG A 51 -33.10 1.56 3.48
CA ARG A 51 -33.78 0.93 2.34
C ARG A 51 -32.77 0.59 1.24
N LEU A 52 -32.83 -0.67 0.77
CA LEU A 52 -31.87 -1.18 -0.22
C LEU A 52 -31.90 -0.40 -1.54
N GLU A 53 -33.10 -0.07 -2.04
CA GLU A 53 -33.23 0.61 -3.34
C GLU A 53 -32.67 2.03 -3.31
N GLU A 54 -33.02 2.83 -2.30
CA GLU A 54 -32.48 4.17 -2.09
C GLU A 54 -30.94 4.11 -1.91
N ARG A 55 -30.46 3.11 -1.16
CA ARG A 55 -29.01 2.90 -0.98
C ARG A 55 -28.31 2.57 -2.29
N ARG A 56 -28.87 1.69 -3.12
CA ARG A 56 -28.33 1.33 -4.43
C ARG A 56 -28.29 2.52 -5.37
N GLU A 57 -29.34 3.34 -5.38
CA GLU A 57 -29.40 4.55 -6.19
C GLU A 57 -28.28 5.53 -5.83
N VAL A 58 -28.12 5.84 -4.54
CA VAL A 58 -27.10 6.78 -4.06
C VAL A 58 -25.68 6.23 -4.29
N LEU A 59 -25.44 4.96 -4.00
CA LEU A 59 -24.16 4.32 -4.26
C LEU A 59 -23.85 4.27 -5.75
N GLY A 60 -24.83 3.96 -6.60
CA GLY A 60 -24.60 3.77 -8.01
C GLY A 60 -24.39 5.07 -8.79
N THR A 61 -25.17 6.10 -8.46
CA THR A 61 -25.17 7.36 -9.22
C THR A 61 -24.20 8.41 -8.68
N ARG A 62 -23.93 8.39 -7.36
CA ARG A 62 -23.23 9.49 -6.69
C ARG A 62 -21.93 9.07 -6.03
N LEU A 63 -21.97 8.08 -5.14
CA LEU A 63 -20.81 7.74 -4.31
C LEU A 63 -19.83 6.76 -4.97
N GLY A 64 -20.33 5.83 -5.79
CA GLY A 64 -19.49 4.80 -6.43
C GLY A 64 -18.38 5.41 -7.26
N ARG A 65 -18.68 6.43 -8.07
CA ARG A 65 -17.67 7.16 -8.89
C ARG A 65 -16.58 7.88 -8.06
N LEU A 66 -16.81 8.11 -6.77
CA LEU A 66 -15.85 8.76 -5.88
C LEU A 66 -14.90 7.75 -5.21
N ILE A 67 -15.20 6.45 -5.31
CA ILE A 67 -14.32 5.37 -4.88
C ILE A 67 -13.35 5.05 -6.00
N ARG A 68 -12.05 5.04 -5.69
CA ARG A 68 -10.99 4.80 -6.67
C ARG A 68 -10.72 3.31 -6.82
N PHE A 69 -11.67 2.57 -7.40
CA PHE A 69 -11.57 1.11 -7.61
C PHE A 69 -10.21 0.63 -8.17
N PRO A 70 -9.57 1.32 -9.14
CA PRO A 70 -8.24 0.96 -9.61
C PRO A 70 -7.15 0.90 -8.52
N ASN A 71 -7.32 1.64 -7.42
CA ASN A 71 -6.40 1.70 -6.28
C ASN A 71 -6.81 0.77 -5.12
N MET A 72 -7.89 0.02 -5.27
CA MET A 72 -8.29 -1.02 -4.31
C MET A 72 -7.49 -2.31 -4.51
N SER A 73 -7.45 -3.16 -3.49
CA SER A 73 -6.83 -4.48 -3.60
C SER A 73 -7.68 -5.43 -4.46
N SER A 74 -7.06 -6.34 -5.20
CA SER A 74 -7.79 -7.36 -5.99
C SER A 74 -8.71 -8.21 -5.11
N ARG A 75 -8.29 -8.51 -3.87
CA ARG A 75 -9.12 -9.20 -2.87
C ARG A 75 -10.38 -8.42 -2.54
N LYS A 76 -10.28 -7.10 -2.39
CA LYS A 76 -11.45 -6.25 -2.12
C LYS A 76 -12.32 -6.08 -3.35
N LEU A 77 -11.75 -5.89 -4.54
CA LEU A 77 -12.50 -5.85 -5.81
C LEU A 77 -13.37 -7.11 -6.00
N LYS A 78 -12.85 -8.30 -5.67
CA LYS A 78 -13.65 -9.53 -5.67
C LYS A 78 -14.86 -9.47 -4.71
N LYS A 79 -14.71 -8.82 -3.54
CA LYS A 79 -15.81 -8.61 -2.59
C LYS A 79 -16.84 -7.60 -3.09
N VAL A 80 -16.44 -6.64 -3.93
CA VAL A 80 -17.37 -5.69 -4.56
C VAL A 80 -18.41 -6.43 -5.40
N LEU A 81 -17.98 -7.43 -6.17
CA LEU A 81 -18.87 -8.24 -7.02
C LEU A 81 -19.92 -9.03 -6.22
N ALA A 82 -19.61 -9.38 -4.96
CA ALA A 82 -20.51 -10.09 -4.06
C ALA A 82 -21.35 -9.14 -3.18
N CYS A 83 -21.23 -7.82 -3.34
CA CYS A 83 -21.91 -6.85 -2.50
C CYS A 83 -23.31 -6.53 -3.03
N ASN A 84 -24.33 -6.85 -2.23
CA ASN A 84 -25.73 -6.60 -2.61
C ASN A 84 -26.12 -5.11 -2.62
N ASP A 85 -25.28 -4.23 -2.06
CA ASP A 85 -25.53 -2.78 -1.96
C ASP A 85 -25.26 -2.04 -3.28
N PHE A 86 -24.56 -2.68 -4.21
CA PHE A 86 -24.41 -2.20 -5.57
C PHE A 86 -25.32 -2.98 -6.50
N ASP A 87 -25.77 -2.31 -7.56
CA ASP A 87 -26.30 -3.01 -8.72
C ASP A 87 -25.21 -3.90 -9.35
N HIS A 88 -25.58 -5.11 -9.79
CA HIS A 88 -24.62 -6.12 -10.23
C HIS A 88 -23.89 -5.70 -11.51
N ASP A 89 -24.60 -5.09 -12.46
CA ASP A 89 -24.02 -4.67 -13.73
C ASP A 89 -23.05 -3.50 -13.51
N LEU A 90 -23.44 -2.56 -12.65
CA LEU A 90 -22.57 -1.46 -12.26
C LEU A 90 -21.31 -1.93 -11.51
N ALA A 91 -21.47 -2.82 -10.52
CA ALA A 91 -20.35 -3.37 -9.77
C ALA A 91 -19.37 -4.09 -10.70
N THR A 92 -19.89 -4.89 -11.62
CA THR A 92 -19.10 -5.60 -12.63
C THR A 92 -18.34 -4.63 -13.51
N LYS A 93 -19.00 -3.59 -14.02
CA LYS A 93 -18.34 -2.56 -14.84
C LYS A 93 -17.20 -1.85 -14.09
N LEU A 94 -17.44 -1.41 -12.85
CA LEU A 94 -16.44 -0.71 -12.03
C LEU A 94 -15.23 -1.60 -11.73
N VAL A 95 -15.46 -2.88 -11.44
CA VAL A 95 -14.39 -3.86 -11.18
C VAL A 95 -13.61 -4.17 -12.47
N MET A 96 -14.28 -4.38 -13.60
CA MET A 96 -13.61 -4.65 -14.87
C MET A 96 -12.74 -3.48 -15.31
N ASP A 97 -13.23 -2.24 -15.23
CA ASP A 97 -12.43 -1.05 -15.53
C ASP A 97 -11.19 -0.96 -14.64
N ALA A 98 -11.34 -1.27 -13.34
CA ALA A 98 -10.23 -1.26 -12.39
C ALA A 98 -9.18 -2.32 -12.72
N LEU A 99 -9.63 -3.53 -13.11
CA LEU A 99 -8.73 -4.62 -13.51
C LEU A 99 -8.01 -4.29 -14.83
N PHE A 100 -8.71 -3.73 -15.81
CA PHE A 100 -8.09 -3.30 -17.07
C PHE A 100 -7.04 -2.22 -16.84
N PHE A 101 -7.34 -1.22 -16.01
CA PHE A 101 -6.34 -0.21 -15.65
C PHE A 101 -5.10 -0.84 -14.98
N LYS A 102 -5.29 -1.77 -14.03
CA LYS A 102 -4.17 -2.45 -13.36
C LYS A 102 -3.33 -3.31 -14.31
N ALA A 103 -3.95 -3.91 -15.32
CA ALA A 103 -3.26 -4.72 -16.32
C ALA A 103 -2.54 -3.90 -17.40
N GLU A 104 -2.86 -2.61 -17.50
CA GLU A 104 -2.33 -1.72 -18.54
C GLU A 104 -0.86 -1.34 -18.31
N THR A 105 -0.15 -1.01 -19.40
CA THR A 105 1.28 -0.65 -19.31
C THR A 105 1.50 0.63 -18.48
N PRO A 106 2.65 0.78 -17.77
CA PRO A 106 2.91 1.98 -16.96
C PRO A 106 2.88 3.29 -17.73
N HIS A 107 3.19 3.28 -19.04
CA HIS A 107 3.05 4.47 -19.89
C HIS A 107 1.59 4.84 -20.07
N ARG A 108 0.74 3.86 -20.37
CA ARG A 108 -0.68 4.11 -20.62
C ARG A 108 -1.47 4.35 -19.34
N GLN A 109 -1.09 3.75 -18.21
CA GLN A 109 -1.58 4.18 -16.89
C GLN A 109 -1.29 5.66 -16.64
N ARG A 110 -0.06 6.13 -16.91
CA ARG A 110 0.29 7.56 -16.79
C ARG A 110 -0.52 8.45 -17.71
N ALA A 111 -0.72 8.05 -18.97
CA ALA A 111 -1.58 8.78 -19.90
C ALA A 111 -3.03 8.87 -19.38
N LEU A 112 -3.59 7.75 -18.94
CA LEU A 112 -4.91 7.65 -18.31
C LEU A 112 -5.03 8.36 -16.95
N MET A 113 -3.94 8.84 -16.36
CA MET A 113 -3.97 9.69 -15.17
C MET A 113 -3.90 11.18 -15.54
N ALA A 114 -3.36 11.52 -16.70
CA ALA A 114 -3.12 12.89 -17.14
C ALA A 114 -4.33 13.58 -17.80
N GLU A 115 -5.35 12.85 -18.25
CA GLU A 115 -6.56 13.45 -18.85
C GLU A 115 -7.52 14.04 -17.78
N GLU A 116 -7.63 15.36 -17.65
CA GLU A 116 -8.14 16.00 -16.42
C GLU A 116 -9.63 15.79 -16.06
N SER A 117 -10.51 15.45 -17.01
CA SER A 117 -11.96 15.57 -16.81
C SER A 117 -12.63 14.37 -16.10
N ALA A 118 -12.00 13.19 -16.06
CA ALA A 118 -12.56 11.96 -15.47
C ALA A 118 -11.57 11.15 -14.59
N ASN A 119 -10.32 11.62 -14.43
CA ASN A 119 -9.21 10.78 -13.97
C ASN A 119 -8.90 10.76 -12.48
N ARG A 120 -9.65 11.50 -11.64
CA ARG A 120 -9.50 11.37 -10.17
C ARG A 120 -9.78 9.94 -9.68
N ARG A 121 -10.50 9.13 -10.46
CA ARG A 121 -10.71 7.70 -10.20
C ARG A 121 -9.43 6.86 -10.28
N PHE A 122 -8.42 7.32 -11.01
CA PHE A 122 -7.14 6.63 -11.20
C PHE A 122 -6.02 7.22 -10.32
N ALA A 123 -6.15 8.49 -9.91
CA ALA A 123 -5.18 9.15 -9.04
C ALA A 123 -5.12 8.52 -7.65
N GLU A 124 -3.93 8.39 -7.06
CA GLU A 124 -3.79 7.96 -5.66
C GLU A 124 -4.23 9.08 -4.70
N ARG A 125 -4.86 8.72 -3.57
CA ARG A 125 -5.06 9.66 -2.46
C ARG A 125 -3.79 9.74 -1.62
N ALA A 126 -3.79 10.63 -0.65
CA ALA A 126 -2.80 10.65 0.42
C ALA A 126 -2.95 9.44 1.36
N TYR A 127 -2.52 8.27 0.88
CA TYR A 127 -2.56 7.01 1.60
C TYR A 127 -1.53 6.98 2.74
N LYS A 128 -1.97 6.52 3.91
CA LYS A 128 -1.08 6.24 5.05
C LYS A 128 -0.16 5.06 4.76
N TYR A 129 -0.68 4.03 4.07
CA TYR A 129 0.06 2.83 3.68
C TYR A 129 0.46 2.89 2.22
N ARG A 130 1.76 2.75 1.94
CA ARG A 130 2.32 2.87 0.59
C ARG A 130 1.98 1.67 -0.29
N PRO A 131 1.44 1.87 -1.49
CA PRO A 131 1.23 0.79 -2.44
C PRO A 131 2.53 0.02 -2.70
N VAL A 132 2.40 -1.29 -2.95
CA VAL A 132 3.50 -2.16 -3.36
C VAL A 132 3.11 -2.92 -4.60
N LYS A 133 4.10 -3.22 -5.44
CA LYS A 133 3.93 -4.18 -6.54
C LYS A 133 4.42 -5.53 -6.05
N VAL A 134 3.60 -6.56 -6.23
CA VAL A 134 3.90 -7.90 -5.74
C VAL A 134 3.86 -8.86 -6.91
N VAL A 135 4.88 -9.71 -7.01
CA VAL A 135 4.94 -10.85 -7.92
C VAL A 135 4.98 -12.10 -7.05
N GLU A 136 3.96 -12.95 -7.16
CA GLU A 136 3.83 -14.18 -6.38
C GLU A 136 4.18 -15.38 -7.26
N PHE A 137 4.89 -16.36 -6.68
CA PHE A 137 5.21 -17.62 -7.32
C PHE A 137 4.81 -18.75 -6.39
N ASP A 138 4.06 -19.72 -6.91
CA ASP A 138 3.67 -20.92 -6.16
C ASP A 138 4.69 -22.06 -6.30
N SER A 139 5.47 -22.09 -7.38
CA SER A 139 6.42 -23.15 -7.73
C SER A 139 7.72 -22.56 -8.30
N PRO A 140 8.91 -23.13 -8.04
CA PRO A 140 9.18 -24.36 -7.26
C PRO A 140 9.06 -24.20 -5.74
N HIS A 141 9.01 -22.97 -5.25
CA HIS A 141 8.79 -22.64 -3.85
C HIS A 141 7.75 -21.53 -3.77
N THR A 142 6.95 -21.51 -2.70
CA THR A 142 6.08 -20.39 -2.40
C THR A 142 6.93 -19.18 -2.05
N GLN A 143 7.01 -18.21 -2.96
CA GLN A 143 7.80 -17.00 -2.80
C GLN A 143 7.05 -15.78 -3.34
N CYS A 144 7.37 -14.60 -2.82
CA CYS A 144 6.90 -13.35 -3.39
C CYS A 144 8.01 -12.32 -3.47
N ILE A 145 7.98 -11.52 -4.54
CA ILE A 145 8.88 -10.39 -4.77
C ILE A 145 8.04 -9.12 -4.67
N VAL A 146 8.40 -8.27 -3.72
CA VAL A 146 7.70 -7.04 -3.40
C VAL A 146 8.58 -5.86 -3.77
N PHE A 147 8.04 -4.93 -4.54
CA PHE A 147 8.69 -3.67 -4.89
C PHE A 147 8.00 -2.52 -4.16
N LEU A 148 8.82 -1.71 -3.49
CA LEU A 148 8.40 -0.51 -2.78
C LEU A 148 9.23 0.68 -3.27
N ASP A 149 8.53 1.66 -3.83
CA ASP A 149 9.13 2.91 -4.27
C ASP A 149 8.82 4.00 -3.24
N LEU A 150 9.84 4.77 -2.86
CA LEU A 150 9.72 5.92 -1.95
C LEU A 150 10.34 7.14 -2.62
N LYS A 151 9.58 8.22 -2.78
CA LYS A 151 10.11 9.48 -3.31
C LYS A 151 11.07 10.11 -2.31
N ARG A 152 12.01 10.94 -2.79
CA ARG A 152 12.97 11.63 -1.94
C ARG A 152 12.29 12.48 -0.86
N GLU A 153 11.21 13.19 -1.17
CA GLU A 153 10.44 13.96 -0.17
C GLU A 153 9.79 13.06 0.89
N GLU A 154 9.38 11.85 0.52
CA GLU A 154 8.77 10.87 1.43
C GLU A 154 9.82 10.26 2.36
N CYS A 155 11.01 9.98 1.83
CA CYS A 155 12.17 9.60 2.64
C CYS A 155 12.54 10.74 3.60
N ALA A 156 12.61 11.99 3.14
CA ALA A 156 12.95 13.15 3.97
C ALA A 156 12.00 13.30 5.17
N ALA A 157 10.70 13.04 4.98
CA ALA A 157 9.69 13.08 6.03
C ALA A 157 9.86 11.99 7.12
N LEU A 158 10.74 11.00 6.92
CA LEU A 158 11.07 10.01 7.93
C LEU A 158 12.05 10.53 8.99
N PHE A 159 12.78 11.61 8.73
CA PHE A 159 13.75 12.11 9.72
C PHE A 159 13.04 12.83 10.89
N PRO A 160 13.49 12.69 12.16
CA PRO A 160 14.58 11.83 12.64
C PRO A 160 14.15 10.43 13.09
N THR A 161 12.84 10.20 13.30
CA THR A 161 12.30 8.96 13.90
C THR A 161 11.01 8.48 13.23
N GLY A 162 10.66 9.07 12.10
CA GLY A 162 9.49 8.76 11.30
C GLY A 162 9.56 7.38 10.64
N ARG A 163 8.37 6.89 10.27
CA ARG A 163 8.15 5.55 9.71
C ARG A 163 7.11 5.63 8.60
N VAL A 164 7.34 4.84 7.56
CA VAL A 164 6.36 4.62 6.51
C VAL A 164 6.14 3.12 6.36
N TYR A 165 4.88 2.74 6.22
CA TYR A 165 4.44 1.35 6.13
C TYR A 165 3.92 1.08 4.73
N SER A 166 4.18 -0.10 4.18
CA SER A 166 3.52 -0.54 2.96
C SER A 166 2.09 -0.99 3.23
N GLN A 167 1.29 -1.08 2.17
CA GLN A 167 0.10 -1.92 2.18
C GLN A 167 0.49 -3.38 2.42
N ALA A 168 -0.46 -4.14 2.97
CA ALA A 168 -0.23 -5.56 3.22
C ALA A 168 -0.18 -6.34 1.91
N PHE A 169 0.78 -7.25 1.81
CA PHE A 169 0.89 -8.26 0.75
C PHE A 169 0.83 -9.64 1.39
N HIS A 170 0.54 -10.69 0.60
CA HIS A 170 0.31 -12.02 1.15
C HIS A 170 1.37 -13.01 0.67
N LEU A 171 1.71 -13.97 1.51
CA LEU A 171 2.59 -15.10 1.20
C LEU A 171 2.10 -16.31 1.99
N GLY A 172 1.78 -17.41 1.31
CA GLY A 172 1.24 -18.61 1.98
C GLY A 172 -0.05 -18.33 2.77
N GLY A 173 -0.89 -17.41 2.30
CA GLY A 173 -2.12 -16.99 2.98
C GLY A 173 -1.92 -16.02 4.15
N GLN A 174 -0.68 -15.72 4.57
CA GLN A 174 -0.39 -14.79 5.66
C GLN A 174 -0.13 -13.38 5.15
N GLY A 175 -0.63 -12.37 5.87
CA GLY A 175 -0.42 -10.96 5.57
C GLY A 175 0.92 -10.43 6.13
N PHE A 176 1.74 -9.85 5.27
CA PHE A 176 3.01 -9.19 5.58
C PHE A 176 2.99 -7.73 5.15
N PHE A 177 3.89 -6.92 5.72
CA PHE A 177 4.10 -5.54 5.32
C PHE A 177 5.58 -5.15 5.46
N LEU A 178 6.02 -4.21 4.64
CA LEU A 178 7.31 -3.54 4.79
C LEU A 178 7.16 -2.27 5.61
N SER A 179 8.20 -1.96 6.38
CA SER A 179 8.28 -0.75 7.18
C SER A 179 9.66 -0.12 6.98
N ALA A 180 9.68 1.10 6.44
CA ALA A 180 10.90 1.89 6.25
C ALA A 180 10.98 3.00 7.31
N HIS A 181 12.15 3.18 7.90
CA HIS A 181 12.36 3.98 9.11
C HIS A 181 13.61 4.84 8.98
N CYS A 182 13.57 6.02 9.60
CA CYS A 182 14.78 6.64 10.11
C CYS A 182 15.04 6.09 11.53
N ASN A 183 16.14 5.36 11.70
CA ASN A 183 16.55 4.84 13.00
C ASN A 183 17.77 5.60 13.50
N MET A 184 17.87 5.81 14.81
CA MET A 184 19.14 6.19 15.43
C MET A 184 19.90 4.92 15.80
N ASP A 185 21.10 4.76 15.29
CA ASP A 185 21.98 3.69 15.75
C ASP A 185 22.60 4.08 17.10
N GLN A 186 22.31 3.29 18.14
CA GLN A 186 22.74 3.58 19.52
C GLN A 186 24.25 3.48 19.70
N GLN A 187 24.95 2.69 18.86
CA GLN A 187 26.40 2.52 18.96
C GLN A 187 27.16 3.63 18.24
N SER A 188 26.72 3.99 17.03
CA SER A 188 27.41 4.97 16.18
C SER A 188 26.87 6.39 16.29
N SER A 189 25.77 6.59 17.04
CA SER A 189 25.13 7.89 17.31
C SER A 189 24.72 8.68 16.06
N PHE A 190 24.49 8.00 14.93
CA PHE A 190 23.95 8.63 13.73
C PHE A 190 22.61 8.03 13.31
N HIS A 191 21.80 8.84 12.63
CA HIS A 191 20.57 8.40 12.00
C HIS A 191 20.87 7.60 10.74
N CYS A 192 20.16 6.52 10.46
CA CYS A 192 20.32 5.69 9.27
C CYS A 192 18.97 5.17 8.75
N PHE A 193 18.96 4.77 7.48
CA PHE A 193 17.78 4.20 6.86
C PHE A 193 17.67 2.71 7.18
N GLY A 194 16.55 2.31 7.80
CA GLY A 194 16.26 0.92 8.09
C GLY A 194 15.04 0.41 7.36
N LEU A 195 15.05 -0.88 7.05
CA LEU A 195 13.95 -1.58 6.40
C LEU A 195 13.64 -2.86 7.19
N PHE A 196 12.35 -3.08 7.44
CA PHE A 196 11.85 -4.20 8.22
C PHE A 196 10.65 -4.85 7.53
N LEU A 197 10.54 -6.15 7.72
CA LEU A 197 9.42 -6.99 7.35
C LEU A 197 8.62 -7.34 8.62
N GLY A 198 7.33 -7.05 8.62
CA GLY A 198 6.41 -7.40 9.69
C GLY A 198 5.29 -8.31 9.21
N MET A 199 4.73 -9.11 10.13
CA MET A 199 3.55 -9.92 9.90
C MET A 199 2.34 -9.26 10.56
N GLN A 200 1.23 -9.13 9.82
CA GLN A 200 0.04 -8.40 10.27
C GLN A 200 -0.80 -9.21 11.25
N GLU A 201 -0.96 -10.51 11.02
CA GLU A 201 -1.83 -11.36 11.83
C GLU A 201 -1.08 -12.01 13.01
N LYS A 202 -1.78 -12.14 14.15
CA LYS A 202 -1.37 -12.98 15.27
C LYS A 202 -2.08 -14.34 15.10
N GLY A 203 -1.56 -15.17 14.20
CA GLY A 203 -2.01 -16.56 14.07
C GLY A 203 -1.26 -17.48 15.02
N SER A 204 -1.85 -18.63 15.35
CA SER A 204 -1.20 -19.70 16.14
C SER A 204 -0.13 -20.47 15.37
N VAL A 205 0.05 -20.18 14.07
CA VAL A 205 0.94 -20.89 13.16
C VAL A 205 2.22 -20.08 12.97
N SER A 206 3.36 -20.73 13.14
CA SER A 206 4.68 -20.15 12.90
C SER A 206 5.06 -20.25 11.42
N PHE A 207 5.51 -19.15 10.82
CA PHE A 207 5.94 -19.10 9.41
C PHE A 207 7.43 -18.81 9.30
N ALA A 208 8.22 -19.80 8.87
CA ALA A 208 9.65 -19.64 8.60
C ALA A 208 9.86 -19.04 7.20
N VAL A 209 10.41 -17.83 7.17
CA VAL A 209 10.61 -17.06 5.95
C VAL A 209 12.08 -16.69 5.82
N ASP A 210 12.70 -17.06 4.70
CA ASP A 210 13.92 -16.40 4.23
C ASP A 210 13.52 -15.12 3.53
N TYR A 211 14.23 -14.03 3.80
CA TYR A 211 13.98 -12.75 3.16
C TYR A 211 15.28 -12.07 2.73
N GLU A 212 15.20 -11.39 1.60
CA GLU A 212 16.27 -10.57 1.05
C GLU A 212 15.75 -9.16 0.77
N PHE A 213 16.47 -8.16 1.28
CA PHE A 213 16.28 -6.76 0.92
C PHE A 213 17.34 -6.33 -0.09
N ALA A 214 16.91 -5.69 -1.16
CA ALA A 214 17.76 -5.14 -2.20
C ALA A 214 17.30 -3.73 -2.59
N ALA A 215 18.20 -2.95 -3.19
CA ALA A 215 17.90 -1.61 -3.68
C ALA A 215 18.64 -1.33 -4.99
N ARG A 216 18.07 -0.45 -5.81
CA ARG A 216 18.77 0.08 -6.99
C ARG A 216 19.77 1.15 -6.57
N SER A 217 20.89 1.23 -7.28
CA SER A 217 21.90 2.29 -7.12
C SER A 217 22.55 2.65 -8.45
N LYS A 218 22.94 3.92 -8.61
CA LYS A 218 23.79 4.36 -9.73
C LYS A 218 25.19 3.73 -9.64
N PRO A 219 25.90 3.50 -10.77
CA PRO A 219 25.47 3.76 -12.15
C PRO A 219 24.59 2.66 -12.76
N THR A 220 24.55 1.47 -12.16
CA THR A 220 23.79 0.29 -12.61
C THR A 220 22.30 0.37 -12.23
N ALA A 221 21.67 1.53 -12.37
CA ALA A 221 20.30 1.81 -11.90
C ALA A 221 19.22 0.83 -12.41
N TRP A 222 19.56 0.00 -13.40
CA TRP A 222 18.75 -1.08 -13.95
C TRP A 222 18.58 -2.27 -12.97
N GLU A 223 19.60 -2.57 -12.16
CA GLU A 223 19.69 -3.79 -11.34
C GLU A 223 19.47 -3.54 -9.84
N PHE A 224 18.84 -4.51 -9.17
CA PHE A 224 18.71 -4.52 -7.72
C PHE A 224 19.93 -5.18 -7.09
N VAL A 225 20.62 -4.47 -6.21
CA VAL A 225 21.77 -4.98 -5.47
C VAL A 225 21.33 -5.41 -4.08
N SER A 226 21.68 -6.65 -3.70
CA SER A 226 21.41 -7.20 -2.37
C SER A 226 22.04 -6.32 -1.28
N LYS A 227 21.27 -6.02 -0.22
CA LYS A 227 21.71 -5.21 0.92
C LYS A 227 21.69 -5.99 2.21
N TYR A 228 20.72 -6.88 2.38
CA TYR A 228 20.60 -7.69 3.58
C TYR A 228 19.84 -8.97 3.27
N LYS A 229 20.28 -10.09 3.86
CA LYS A 229 19.55 -11.36 3.85
C LYS A 229 19.36 -11.80 5.29
N GLY A 230 18.19 -12.34 5.59
CA GLY A 230 17.89 -12.87 6.91
C GLY A 230 16.92 -14.02 6.82
N ASN A 231 16.78 -14.72 7.93
CA ASN A 231 15.74 -15.71 8.12
C ASN A 231 15.02 -15.42 9.43
N TYR A 232 13.72 -15.70 9.48
CA TYR A 232 12.97 -15.56 10.71
C TYR A 232 11.73 -16.44 10.72
N THR A 233 11.43 -16.99 11.89
CA THR A 233 10.18 -17.70 12.15
C THR A 233 9.19 -16.73 12.79
N PHE A 234 8.23 -16.26 12.01
CA PHE A 234 7.21 -15.33 12.45
C PHE A 234 6.14 -16.05 13.28
N THR A 235 5.90 -15.57 14.50
CA THR A 235 4.84 -16.02 15.42
C THR A 235 3.81 -14.93 15.70
N GLY A 236 3.86 -13.82 14.94
CA GLY A 236 2.99 -12.64 15.09
C GLY A 236 3.61 -11.52 15.93
N GLY A 237 3.22 -10.27 15.62
CA GLY A 237 3.51 -9.09 16.45
C GLY A 237 4.96 -8.57 16.48
N LYS A 238 5.87 -9.15 15.67
CA LYS A 238 7.27 -8.68 15.57
C LYS A 238 7.63 -8.37 14.12
N ALA A 239 8.39 -7.30 13.94
CA ALA A 239 9.05 -6.97 12.69
C ALA A 239 10.55 -7.28 12.78
N VAL A 240 11.12 -7.79 11.70
CA VAL A 240 12.54 -8.15 11.58
C VAL A 240 13.13 -7.48 10.36
N GLY A 241 14.43 -7.21 10.38
CA GLY A 241 15.08 -6.52 9.28
C GLY A 241 16.40 -5.93 9.70
N TYR A 242 16.80 -4.85 9.03
CA TYR A 242 18.11 -4.26 9.23
C TYR A 242 18.00 -2.77 9.50
N ARG A 243 18.66 -2.32 10.58
CA ARG A 243 18.56 -0.92 11.05
C ARG A 243 19.25 0.07 10.12
N ASN A 244 20.36 -0.34 9.50
CA ASN A 244 21.19 0.48 8.62
C ASN A 244 21.35 -0.20 7.25
N LEU A 245 20.27 -0.26 6.46
CA LEU A 245 20.21 -0.98 5.18
C LEU A 245 21.33 -0.60 4.20
N PHE A 246 21.71 0.67 4.16
CA PHE A 246 22.72 1.19 3.24
C PHE A 246 24.11 1.31 3.84
N GLN A 247 24.28 0.91 5.10
CA GLN A 247 25.55 1.01 5.84
C GLN A 247 26.14 2.42 5.82
N MET A 248 25.28 3.44 5.93
CA MET A 248 25.70 4.84 5.86
C MET A 248 24.81 5.76 6.71
N PRO A 249 25.33 6.94 7.11
CA PRO A 249 24.55 7.96 7.78
C PRO A 249 23.42 8.51 6.90
N TRP A 250 22.37 8.99 7.55
CA TRP A 250 21.18 9.57 6.92
C TRP A 250 21.53 10.79 6.07
N THR A 251 22.49 11.60 6.53
CA THR A 251 22.98 12.79 5.80
C THR A 251 23.59 12.39 4.45
N SER A 252 24.44 11.37 4.42
CA SER A 252 25.00 10.82 3.19
C SER A 252 23.95 10.12 2.33
N PHE A 253 23.03 9.37 2.95
CA PHE A 253 21.94 8.71 2.24
C PHE A 253 21.04 9.73 1.52
N MET A 254 20.69 10.84 2.16
CA MET A 254 19.79 11.87 1.63
C MET A 254 20.49 12.96 0.80
N ALA A 255 21.82 12.90 0.64
CA ALA A 255 22.58 13.88 -0.12
C ALA A 255 22.12 13.95 -1.59
N GLU A 256 22.35 15.10 -2.25
CA GLU A 256 21.93 15.31 -3.64
C GLU A 256 22.62 14.32 -4.59
N ASP A 257 23.88 14.01 -4.33
CA ASP A 257 24.74 13.09 -5.05
C ASP A 257 24.53 11.61 -4.67
N SER A 258 23.63 11.31 -3.73
CA SER A 258 23.33 9.95 -3.30
C SER A 258 22.96 9.04 -4.48
N HIS A 259 23.68 7.93 -4.61
CA HIS A 259 23.51 6.97 -5.70
C HIS A 259 22.19 6.19 -5.62
N TYR A 260 21.48 6.21 -4.48
CA TYR A 260 20.27 5.41 -4.27
C TYR A 260 18.99 6.07 -4.81
N PHE A 261 19.03 7.36 -5.12
CA PHE A 261 17.89 8.06 -5.71
C PHE A 261 18.03 8.13 -7.24
N VAL A 262 17.28 7.27 -7.93
CA VAL A 262 17.18 7.25 -9.38
C VAL A 262 15.96 8.07 -9.77
N ASN A 263 16.15 9.18 -10.50
CA ASN A 263 15.07 10.12 -10.85
C ASN A 263 14.26 10.60 -9.62
N GLY A 264 14.93 10.81 -8.49
CA GLY A 264 14.29 11.26 -7.25
C GLY A 264 13.54 10.17 -6.46
N VAL A 265 13.65 8.90 -6.87
CA VAL A 265 12.96 7.76 -6.22
C VAL A 265 13.97 6.75 -5.70
N LEU A 266 13.75 6.29 -4.47
CA LEU A 266 14.39 5.11 -3.90
C LEU A 266 13.58 3.88 -4.29
N HIS A 267 14.22 2.95 -5.01
CA HIS A 267 13.59 1.68 -5.40
C HIS A 267 14.08 0.55 -4.50
N LEU A 268 13.17 -0.02 -3.71
CA LEU A 268 13.42 -1.15 -2.82
C LEU A 268 12.77 -2.42 -3.37
N ARG A 269 13.43 -3.55 -3.14
CA ARG A 269 12.89 -4.89 -3.39
C ARG A 269 13.02 -5.73 -2.12
N ALA A 270 11.95 -6.41 -1.74
CA ALA A 270 11.99 -7.48 -0.75
C ALA A 270 11.57 -8.78 -1.43
N GLU A 271 12.42 -9.80 -1.37
CA GLU A 271 12.11 -11.15 -1.83
C GLU A 271 11.91 -12.03 -0.60
N LEU A 272 10.80 -12.75 -0.54
CA LEU A 272 10.44 -13.62 0.58
C LEU A 272 10.19 -15.02 0.05
N THR A 273 10.75 -16.01 0.72
CA THR A 273 10.57 -17.43 0.37
C THR A 273 10.16 -18.20 1.62
N ILE A 274 9.08 -18.98 1.51
CA ILE A 274 8.70 -19.91 2.58
C ILE A 274 9.68 -21.07 2.57
N LYS A 275 10.29 -21.37 3.72
CA LYS A 275 11.06 -22.61 3.86
C LYS A 275 10.10 -23.79 3.87
N PRO A 276 10.35 -24.83 3.04
CA PRO A 276 9.72 -26.12 3.26
C PRO A 276 10.02 -26.56 4.69
N GLN A 277 8.99 -26.91 5.46
CA GLN A 277 9.22 -27.73 6.64
C GLN A 277 9.81 -29.04 6.14
N ALA A 278 11.02 -29.38 6.58
CA ALA A 278 11.56 -30.71 6.35
C ALA A 278 10.55 -31.70 6.93
N LEU A 279 9.95 -32.53 6.07
CA LEU A 279 9.24 -33.71 6.50
C LEU A 279 10.29 -34.60 7.18
N CYS A 280 10.27 -34.66 8.50
CA CYS A 280 10.97 -35.69 9.26
C CYS A 280 10.32 -37.05 9.01
#